data_AF-A0A358XN28-F1
#
_entry.id   AF-A0A358XN28-F1
#
_cell.length_a   1.000
_cell.length_b   1.000
_cell.length_c   1.000
_cell.angle_alpha   90.00
_cell.angle_beta   90.00
_cell.angle_gamma   90.00
#
_symmetry.space_group_name_H-M   'P 1'
#
loop_
_entity.id
_entity.type
_entity.pdbx_description
1 polymer ?
#
loop_
_entity_poly.entity_id
_entity_poly.type
_entity_poly.pdbx_seq_one_letter_code
_entity_poly.pdbx_strand_id
1 'polypeptide(L)' 'MSLQEKYKVLLDTAQSSGVNDLNYAEMDGVLQIRGTAPTADVKNKLWEIYGNIDPNFQTGDVVLNVDV' A
#
# COMPACT_ATOMS: atom_id res chain seq x y z
N MET A 1 -2.17 11.20 13.77
CA MET A 1 -2.24 10.93 12.33
C MET A 1 -2.28 9.43 12.20
N SER A 2 -3.34 8.90 11.61
CA SER A 2 -3.45 7.47 11.33
C SER A 2 -2.44 7.07 10.25
N LEU A 3 -2.05 5.80 10.19
CA LEU A 3 -1.17 5.31 9.13
C LEU A 3 -1.82 5.53 7.77
N GLN A 4 -3.15 5.45 7.70
CA GLN A 4 -3.94 5.80 6.52
C GLN A 4 -3.65 7.21 5.97
N GLU A 5 -3.46 8.20 6.84
CA GLU A 5 -3.13 9.57 6.40
C GLU A 5 -1.69 9.64 5.88
N LYS A 6 -0.73 8.99 6.57
CA LYS A 6 0.68 8.89 6.15
C LYS A 6 0.81 8.20 4.78
N TYR A 7 0.07 7.10 4.59
CA TYR A 7 0.08 6.28 3.36
C TYR A 7 -1.02 6.66 2.37
N LYS A 8 -1.63 7.84 2.50
CA LYS A 8 -2.72 8.26 1.62
C LYS A 8 -2.33 8.21 0.15
N VAL A 9 -1.13 8.69 -0.21
CA VAL A 9 -0.62 8.67 -1.59
C VAL A 9 -0.49 7.25 -2.13
N LEU A 10 -0.06 6.29 -1.30
CA LEU A 10 0.04 4.90 -1.67
C LEU A 10 -1.34 4.28 -1.92
N LEU A 11 -2.31 4.55 -1.04
CA LEU A 11 -3.69 4.10 -1.20
C LEU A 11 -4.35 4.69 -2.45
N ASP A 12 -4.19 6.00 -2.68
CA ASP A 12 -4.67 6.70 -3.88
C ASP A 12 -4.08 6.08 -5.14
N THR A 13 -2.78 5.77 -5.12
CA THR A 13 -2.11 5.12 -6.25
C THR A 13 -2.63 3.71 -6.46
N ALA A 14 -2.82 2.91 -5.42
CA ALA A 14 -3.38 1.56 -5.55
C ALA A 14 -4.77 1.58 -6.19
N GLN A 15 -5.60 2.54 -5.78
CA GLN A 15 -6.94 2.74 -6.32
C GLN A 15 -6.88 3.22 -7.79
N SER A 16 -5.99 4.16 -8.10
CA SER A 16 -5.78 4.71 -9.45
C SER A 16 -5.14 3.70 -10.42
N SER A 17 -4.32 2.80 -9.90
CA SER A 17 -3.66 1.73 -10.66
C SER A 17 -4.58 0.57 -11.06
N GLY A 18 -5.85 0.60 -10.64
CA GLY A 18 -6.81 -0.43 -10.99
C GLY A 18 -6.62 -1.73 -10.22
N VAL A 19 -6.14 -1.64 -8.97
CA VAL A 19 -6.13 -2.80 -8.06
C VAL A 19 -7.57 -3.24 -7.82
N ASN A 20 -7.89 -4.47 -8.19
CA ASN A 20 -9.21 -5.06 -7.94
C ASN A 20 -9.32 -5.49 -6.48
N ASP A 21 -10.54 -5.45 -5.94
CA ASP A 21 -10.82 -5.81 -4.55
C ASP A 21 -9.91 -5.09 -3.53
N LEU A 22 -9.55 -3.83 -3.83
CA LEU A 22 -8.71 -3.02 -2.96
C LEU A 22 -9.42 -2.79 -1.61
N ASN A 23 -8.86 -3.37 -0.56
CA ASN A 23 -9.36 -3.25 0.79
C ASN A 23 -8.22 -2.89 1.73
N TYR A 24 -8.42 -1.88 2.58
CA TYR A 24 -7.41 -1.42 3.53
C TYR A 24 -7.99 -1.26 4.93
N ALA A 25 -7.25 -1.71 5.94
CA ALA A 25 -7.66 -1.63 7.34
C ALA A 25 -6.43 -1.42 8.23
N GLU A 26 -6.57 -0.57 9.24
CA GLU A 26 -5.54 -0.39 10.27
C GLU A 26 -5.84 -1.36 11.42
N MET A 27 -4.87 -2.22 11.77
CA MET A 27 -5.00 -3.23 12.82
C MET A 27 -3.70 -3.33 13.60
N ASP A 28 -3.77 -3.26 14.93
CA ASP A 28 -2.59 -3.33 15.82
C ASP A 28 -1.46 -2.34 15.46
N GLY A 29 -1.82 -1.17 14.93
CA GLY A 29 -0.84 -0.17 14.50
C GLY A 29 -0.13 -0.55 13.19
N VAL A 30 -0.76 -1.38 12.36
CA VAL A 30 -0.29 -1.75 11.02
C VAL A 30 -1.42 -1.57 10.02
N LEU A 31 -1.15 -0.85 8.93
CA LEU A 31 -2.05 -0.70 7.80
C LEU A 31 -1.94 -1.92 6.88
N GLN A 32 -2.95 -2.78 6.92
CA GLN A 32 -3.08 -3.87 5.97
C GLN A 32 -3.76 -3.36 4.72
N ILE A 33 -3.11 -3.54 3.57
CA ILE A 33 -3.65 -3.23 2.26
C ILE A 33 -3.70 -4.53 1.48
N ARG A 34 -4.87 -4.88 0.99
CA ARG A 34 -5.14 -6.10 0.23
C ARG A 34 -5.76 -5.75 -1.10
N GLY A 35 -5.47 -6.54 -2.12
CA GLY A 35 -6.10 -6.42 -3.42
C GLY A 35 -5.35 -7.23 -4.47
N THR A 36 -5.81 -7.13 -5.72
CA THR A 36 -5.21 -7.82 -6.86
C THR A 36 -4.76 -6.78 -7.88
N ALA A 37 -3.45 -6.57 -7.99
CA ALA A 37 -2.89 -5.71 -9.02
C ALA A 37 -3.01 -6.41 -10.38
N PRO A 38 -3.32 -5.66 -11.45
CA PRO A 38 -3.42 -6.25 -12.78
C PRO A 38 -2.06 -6.64 -13.37
N THR A 39 -0.96 -6.05 -12.89
CA THR A 39 0.40 -6.29 -13.41
C THR A 39 1.47 -6.09 -12.32
N ALA A 40 2.65 -6.68 -12.56
CA ALA A 40 3.83 -6.46 -11.72
C ALA A 40 4.31 -5.00 -11.71
N ASP A 41 3.99 -4.23 -12.75
CA ASP A 41 4.34 -2.80 -12.85
C ASP A 41 3.62 -1.97 -11.78
N VAL A 42 2.31 -2.23 -11.59
CA VAL A 42 1.50 -1.63 -10.52
C VAL A 42 2.09 -1.96 -9.16
N LYS A 43 2.44 -3.23 -8.94
CA LYS A 43 3.10 -3.66 -7.70
C LYS A 43 4.40 -2.88 -7.49
N ASN A 44 5.30 -2.82 -8.47
CA ASN A 44 6.56 -2.08 -8.36
C ASN A 44 6.34 -0.60 -8.03
N LYS A 45 5.39 0.05 -8.70
CA LYS A 45 5.04 1.46 -8.44
C LYS A 45 4.56 1.69 -7.02
N LEU A 46 3.75 0.78 -6.46
CA LEU A 46 3.34 0.83 -5.06
C LEU A 46 4.53 0.67 -4.12
N TRP A 47 5.45 -0.26 -4.41
CA TRP A 47 6.68 -0.43 -3.65
C TRP A 47 7.59 0.81 -3.69
N GLU A 48 7.71 1.48 -4.85
CA GLU A 48 8.47 2.73 -4.99
C GLU A 48 7.88 3.85 -4.14
N ILE A 49 6.55 4.03 -4.17
CA ILE A 49 5.86 5.03 -3.35
C ILE A 49 6.04 4.70 -1.88
N TYR A 50 5.88 3.42 -1.51
CA TYR A 50 6.11 2.96 -0.14
C TYR A 50 7.51 3.31 0.33
N GLY A 51 8.54 3.04 -0.48
CA GLY A 51 9.92 3.41 -0.19
C GLY A 51 10.20 4.92 -0.17
N ASN A 52 9.42 5.74 -0.89
CA ASN A 52 9.52 7.19 -0.76
C ASN A 52 8.94 7.70 0.56
N ILE A 53 7.84 7.07 1.03
CA ILE A 53 7.18 7.43 2.30
C ILE A 53 7.98 6.88 3.49
N ASP A 54 8.44 5.64 3.39
CA ASP A 54 9.20 4.94 4.41
C ASP A 54 10.46 4.27 3.79
N PRO A 55 11.53 5.05 3.54
CA PRO A 55 12.74 4.53 2.91
C PRO A 55 13.47 3.49 3.75
N ASN A 56 13.14 3.42 5.04
CA ASN A 56 13.70 2.44 5.93
C ASN A 56 12.94 1.12 5.89
N PHE A 57 11.67 1.08 5.47
CA PHE A 57 10.80 -0.10 5.56
C PHE A 57 10.81 -0.74 6.98
N GLN A 58 11.26 0.01 7.99
CA GLN A 58 11.69 -0.53 9.29
C GLN A 58 10.54 -0.64 10.28
N THR A 59 9.47 0.12 10.07
CA THR A 59 8.40 0.24 11.05
C THR A 59 7.42 -0.91 11.01
N GLY A 60 7.38 -1.70 9.92
CA GLY A 60 6.35 -2.70 9.72
C GLY A 60 4.94 -2.10 9.70
N ASP A 61 4.83 -0.78 9.50
CA ASP A 61 3.59 -0.01 9.56
C ASP A 61 2.62 -0.40 8.44
N VAL A 62 3.10 -0.98 7.34
CA VAL A 62 2.25 -1.38 6.21
C VAL A 62 2.54 -2.81 5.80
N VAL A 63 1.46 -3.56 5.63
CA VAL A 63 1.47 -4.88 4.99
C VAL A 63 0.78 -4.76 3.65
N LEU A 64 1.57 -4.77 2.58
CA LEU A 64 1.09 -4.72 1.21
C LEU A 64 0.86 -6.15 0.68
N ASN A 65 -0.35 -6.67 0.89
CA ASN A 65 -0.82 -7.95 0.39
C ASN A 65 -1.53 -7.78 -0.95
N VAL A 66 -0.76 -7.41 -1.98
CA VAL A 66 -1.28 -7.25 -3.33
C VAL A 66 -0.82 -8.41 -4.21
N ASP A 67 -1.80 -9.18 -4.71
CA ASP A 67 -1.59 -10.30 -5.63
C ASP A 67 -1.45 -9.80 -7.09
N VAL A 68 -1.05 -10.67 -8.02
CA VAL A 68 -0.88 -10.35 -9.45
C VAL A 68 -1.59 -11.35 -10.35
#